data_AF-A0A932VE19-F1
#
_entry.id   AF-A0A932VE19-F1
#
_cell.length_a   1.000
_cell.length_b   1.000
_cell.length_c   1.000
_cell.angle_alpha   90.00
_cell.angle_beta   90.00
_cell.angle_gamma   90.00
#
_symmetry.space_group_name_H-M   'P 1'
#
loop_
_entity.id
_entity.type
_entity.pdbx_description
1 polymer ?
#
loop_
_entity_poly.entity_id
_entity_poly.type
_entity_poly.pdbx_seq_one_letter_code
_entity_poly.pdbx_strand_id
1 'polypeptide(L)'
;LAELGVERKAVAGAHFFRAAGCPSCSGSGYSGRTVVHELMLVDDDLRQLIIKSMDSGTIKKKAVEHGMITLREDGVNKVIQGITTIEELMRATQADED
;
A
#
# COMPACT_ATOMS: atom_id res chain seq x y z
N LEU A 1 -1.14 4.88 -12.01
CA LEU A 1 -1.62 3.47 -12.04
C LEU A 1 -0.51 2.52 -12.48
N ALA A 2 0.11 2.72 -13.66
CA ALA A 2 1.25 1.91 -14.08
C ALA A 2 2.42 1.95 -13.08
N GLU A 3 2.74 3.15 -12.56
CA GLU A 3 3.74 3.35 -11.50
C GLU A 3 3.37 2.71 -10.14
N LEU A 4 2.11 2.28 -9.97
CA LEU A 4 1.64 1.61 -8.75
C LEU A 4 1.56 0.09 -8.91
N GLY A 5 2.06 -0.46 -10.04
CA GLY A 5 1.98 -1.89 -10.32
C GLY A 5 0.57 -2.41 -10.63
N VAL A 6 -0.40 -1.52 -10.88
CA VAL A 6 -1.81 -1.89 -11.04
C VAL A 6 -2.15 -2.13 -12.51
N GLU A 7 -2.57 -3.36 -12.82
CA GLU A 7 -3.08 -3.70 -14.14
C GLU A 7 -4.39 -2.96 -14.45
N ARG A 8 -4.53 -2.40 -15.66
CA ARG A 8 -5.76 -1.70 -16.07
C ARG A 8 -7.01 -2.57 -15.97
N LYS A 9 -6.89 -3.87 -16.23
CA LYS A 9 -8.00 -4.82 -16.14
C LYS A 9 -8.51 -4.97 -14.70
N ALA A 10 -7.60 -4.93 -13.71
CA ALA A 10 -7.93 -5.05 -12.30
C ALA A 10 -8.74 -3.86 -11.76
N VAL A 11 -8.70 -2.72 -12.46
CA VAL A 11 -9.41 -1.49 -12.08
C VAL A 11 -10.48 -1.09 -13.09
N ALA A 12 -10.91 -2.01 -13.94
CA ALA A 12 -12.00 -1.76 -14.88
C ALA A 12 -13.29 -1.44 -14.09
N GLY A 13 -13.78 -0.21 -14.22
CA GLY A 13 -14.95 0.29 -13.48
C GLY A 13 -14.67 0.93 -12.12
N ALA A 14 -13.40 1.02 -11.70
CA ALA A 14 -13.04 1.76 -10.50
C ALA A 14 -13.16 3.28 -10.70
N HIS A 15 -13.60 3.99 -9.67
CA HIS A 15 -13.64 5.44 -9.64
C HIS A 15 -12.51 5.98 -8.76
N PHE A 16 -11.64 6.79 -9.37
CA PHE A 16 -10.53 7.43 -8.66
C PHE A 16 -10.90 8.85 -8.28
N PHE A 17 -10.51 9.23 -7.06
CA PHE A 17 -10.80 10.54 -6.50
C PHE A 17 -9.52 11.35 -6.35
N ARG A 18 -9.68 12.68 -6.38
CA ARG A 18 -8.64 13.66 -6.11
C ARG A 18 -9.17 14.68 -5.11
N ALA A 19 -8.27 15.29 -4.35
CA ALA A 19 -8.65 16.34 -3.42
C ALA A 19 -9.30 17.53 -4.14
N ALA A 20 -10.48 17.92 -3.67
CA ALA A 20 -11.15 19.15 -4.06
C ALA A 20 -11.54 19.90 -2.79
N GLY A 21 -10.94 21.06 -2.56
CA GLY A 21 -11.15 21.84 -1.35
C GLY A 21 -12.55 22.45 -1.27
N CYS A 22 -13.11 22.49 -0.06
CA CYS A 22 -14.36 23.16 0.27
C CYS A 22 -14.31 23.74 1.70
N PRO A 23 -15.30 24.55 2.12
CA PRO A 23 -15.31 25.14 3.46
C PRO A 23 -15.31 24.11 4.59
N SER A 24 -15.96 22.95 4.42
CA SER A 24 -16.06 21.93 5.47
C SER A 24 -14.76 21.16 5.71
N CYS A 25 -13.84 21.13 4.73
CA CYS A 25 -12.50 20.56 4.88
C CYS A 25 -11.42 21.64 5.03
N SER A 26 -11.78 22.90 5.27
CA SER A 26 -10.85 24.03 5.32
C SER A 26 -9.95 24.13 4.09
N GLY A 27 -10.48 23.77 2.92
CA GLY A 27 -9.75 23.80 1.65
C GLY A 27 -8.79 22.64 1.38
N SER A 28 -8.60 21.68 2.29
CA SER A 28 -7.63 20.57 2.09
C SER A 28 -8.05 19.54 1.03
N GLY A 29 -9.36 19.33 0.86
CA GLY A 29 -9.94 18.24 0.08
C GLY A 29 -9.92 16.88 0.80
N TYR A 30 -9.59 16.86 2.08
CA TYR A 30 -9.56 15.65 2.93
C TYR A 30 -10.28 15.88 4.26
N SER A 31 -10.90 14.84 4.81
CA SER A 31 -11.47 14.85 6.15
C SER A 31 -11.23 13.51 6.82
N GLY A 32 -10.82 13.52 8.09
CA GLY A 32 -10.42 12.32 8.82
C GLY A 32 -9.05 11.77 8.39
N ARG A 33 -8.77 10.53 8.79
CA ARG A 33 -7.53 9.80 8.51
C ARG A 33 -7.86 8.33 8.30
N THR A 34 -7.09 7.67 7.46
CA THR A 34 -7.12 6.21 7.29
C THR A 34 -5.72 5.64 7.53
N VAL A 35 -5.65 4.35 7.83
CA VAL A 35 -4.38 3.64 8.09
C VAL A 35 -4.03 2.82 6.86
N VAL A 36 -2.76 2.86 6.46
CA VAL A 36 -2.17 1.79 5.63
C VAL A 36 -1.35 0.87 6.53
N HIS A 37 -1.38 -0.43 6.27
CA HIS A 37 -0.75 -1.43 7.14
C HIS A 37 -0.06 -2.52 6.33
N GLU A 38 1.01 -3.04 6.92
CA GLU A 38 1.76 -4.20 6.46
C GLU A 38 2.00 -5.07 7.67
N LEU A 39 1.57 -6.33 7.59
CA LEU A 39 1.60 -7.26 8.71
C LEU A 39 2.33 -8.54 8.30
N MET A 40 3.58 -8.65 8.76
CA MET A 40 4.38 -9.85 8.56
C MET A 40 4.11 -10.86 9.68
N LEU A 41 3.48 -11.98 9.32
CA LEU A 41 3.36 -13.12 10.23
C LEU A 41 4.65 -13.93 10.22
N VAL A 42 5.26 -14.15 11.39
CA VAL A 42 6.52 -14.90 11.49
C VAL A 42 6.22 -16.40 11.64
N ASP A 43 6.24 -17.10 10.51
CA ASP A 43 6.18 -18.56 10.47
C ASP A 43 7.55 -19.22 10.57
N ASP A 44 7.59 -20.54 10.39
CA ASP A 44 8.81 -21.33 10.52
C ASP A 44 9.84 -21.01 9.44
N ASP A 45 9.40 -20.74 8.20
CA ASP A 45 10.31 -20.38 7.10
C ASP A 45 10.97 -19.02 7.35
N LEU A 46 10.18 -18.01 7.72
CA LEU A 46 10.70 -16.69 8.08
C LEU A 46 11.60 -16.75 9.31
N ARG A 47 11.25 -17.58 10.31
CA ARG A 47 12.10 -17.78 11.48
C ARG A 47 13.47 -18.32 11.10
N GLN A 48 13.54 -19.26 10.16
CA GLN A 48 14.83 -19.78 9.67
C GLN A 48 15.66 -18.70 8.97
N LEU A 49 15.03 -17.83 8.18
CA LEU A 49 15.73 -16.71 7.52
C LEU A 49 16.26 -15.70 8.55
N ILE A 50 15.49 -15.40 9.60
CA ILE A 50 15.91 -14.53 10.70
C ILE A 50 17.09 -15.13 11.45
N ILE A 51 17.05 -16.42 11.80
CA ILE A 51 18.16 -17.10 12.49
C ILE A 51 19.45 -17.09 11.66
N LYS A 52 19.33 -17.15 10.33
CA LYS A 52 20.45 -17.06 9.40
C LYS A 52 20.92 -15.62 9.14
N SER A 53 20.30 -14.62 9.76
CA SER A 53 20.59 -13.20 9.55
C SER A 53 20.54 -12.79 8.08
N MET A 54 19.56 -13.31 7.33
CA MET A 54 19.33 -12.90 5.95
C MET A 54 18.93 -11.43 5.86
N ASP A 55 19.19 -10.81 4.71
CA ASP A 55 18.85 -9.40 4.47
C ASP A 55 17.32 -9.17 4.45
N SER A 56 16.93 -7.91 4.66
CA SER A 56 15.51 -7.52 4.72
C SER A 56 14.76 -7.74 3.43
N GLY A 57 15.41 -7.66 2.25
CA GLY A 57 14.78 -7.92 0.96
C GLY A 57 14.39 -9.39 0.82
N THR A 58 15.32 -10.29 1.17
CA THR A 58 15.05 -11.74 1.21
C THR A 58 13.90 -12.08 2.16
N ILE A 59 13.89 -11.50 3.37
CA ILE A 59 12.82 -11.72 4.35
C ILE A 59 11.48 -11.19 3.82
N LYS A 60 11.46 -9.96 3.28
CA LYS A 60 10.25 -9.34 2.71
C LYS A 60 9.67 -10.18 1.58
N LYS A 61 10.50 -10.61 0.63
CA LYS A 61 10.06 -11.44 -0.50
C LYS A 61 9.39 -12.71 -0.02
N LYS A 62 9.99 -13.41 0.94
CA LYS A 62 9.40 -14.62 1.53
C LYS A 62 8.08 -14.33 2.25
N ALA A 63 7.99 -13.21 2.97
CA ALA A 63 6.75 -12.80 3.62
C ALA A 63 5.62 -12.49 2.63
N VAL A 64 5.93 -11.82 1.51
CA VAL A 64 4.95 -11.56 0.43
C VAL A 64 4.50 -12.85 -0.24
N GLU A 65 5.41 -13.78 -0.52
CA GLU A 65 5.08 -15.13 -1.01
C GLU A 65 4.11 -15.87 -0.07
N HIS A 66 4.16 -15.55 1.22
CA HIS A 66 3.32 -16.14 2.27
C HIS A 66 2.04 -15.32 2.56
N GLY A 67 1.72 -14.35 1.70
CA GLY A 67 0.46 -13.60 1.73
C GLY A 67 0.51 -12.31 2.53
N MET A 68 1.70 -11.81 2.91
CA MET A 68 1.84 -10.45 3.41
C MET A 68 1.50 -9.45 2.30
N ILE A 69 0.57 -8.55 2.58
CA ILE A 69 0.24 -7.41 1.73
C ILE A 69 1.16 -6.24 2.13
N THR A 70 1.83 -5.62 1.15
CA THR A 70 2.72 -4.49 1.43
C THR A 70 1.96 -3.21 1.78
N LEU A 71 2.63 -2.26 2.41
CA LEU A 71 2.07 -0.92 2.65
C LEU A 71 1.56 -0.27 1.36
N ARG A 72 2.29 -0.45 0.25
CA ARG A 72 1.92 0.10 -1.06
C ARG A 72 0.67 -0.57 -1.59
N GLU A 73 0.58 -1.89 -1.53
CA GLU A 73 -0.57 -2.67 -2.01
C GLU A 73 -1.86 -2.35 -1.22
N ASP A 74 -1.79 -2.30 0.12
CA ASP A 74 -2.92 -1.92 0.95
C ASP A 74 -3.38 -0.48 0.64
N GLY A 75 -2.43 0.43 0.43
CA GLY A 75 -2.72 1.78 0.01
C GLY A 75 -3.38 1.87 -1.37
N VAL A 76 -2.91 1.09 -2.35
CA VAL A 76 -3.52 0.97 -3.68
C VAL A 76 -4.96 0.50 -3.57
N ASN A 77 -5.24 -0.51 -2.74
CA ASN A 77 -6.60 -1.00 -2.53
C ASN A 77 -7.52 0.11 -1.99
N LYS A 78 -7.03 0.95 -1.07
CA LYS A 78 -7.79 2.10 -0.56
C LYS A 78 -8.04 3.18 -1.60
N VAL A 79 -7.09 3.38 -2.52
CA VAL A 79 -7.27 4.30 -3.66
C VAL A 79 -8.36 3.78 -4.61
N ILE A 80 -8.34 2.48 -4.93
CA ILE A 80 -9.35 1.83 -5.78
C ILE A 80 -10.75 1.92 -5.16
N GLN A 81 -10.83 1.83 -3.82
CA GLN A 81 -12.08 1.98 -3.06
C GLN A 81 -12.53 3.45 -2.89
N GLY A 82 -11.72 4.42 -3.30
CA GLY A 82 -12.02 5.84 -3.16
C GLY A 82 -11.89 6.39 -1.73
N ILE A 83 -11.19 5.70 -0.84
CA ILE A 83 -10.97 6.10 0.56
C ILE A 83 -9.87 7.17 0.65
N THR A 84 -8.85 7.06 -0.19
CA THR A 84 -7.74 8.02 -0.27
C THR A 84 -7.36 8.29 -1.72
N THR A 85 -6.43 9.21 -1.94
CA THR A 85 -5.98 9.62 -3.28
C THR A 85 -4.62 9.02 -3.62
N ILE A 86 -4.27 9.02 -4.91
CA ILE A 86 -2.95 8.57 -5.36
C ILE A 86 -1.87 9.47 -4.77
N GLU A 87 -2.13 10.77 -4.70
CA GLU A 87 -1.22 11.78 -4.16
C GLU A 87 -0.91 11.53 -2.67
N GLU A 88 -1.93 11.22 -1.87
CA GLU A 88 -1.74 10.84 -0.45
C GLU A 88 -0.91 9.57 -0.33
N LEU A 89 -1.22 8.56 -1.15
CA LEU A 89 -0.52 7.29 -1.12
C LEU A 89 0.96 7.45 -1.47
N MET A 90 1.27 8.21 -2.53
CA MET A 90 2.64 8.51 -2.95
C MET A 90 3.41 9.32 -1.91
N ARG A 91 2.74 10.19 -1.15
CA ARG A 91 3.38 10.92 -0.05
C ARG A 91 3.63 10.03 1.17
N ALA A 92 2.71 9.13 1.49
CA ALA A 92 2.74 8.36 2.73
C ALA A 92 3.60 7.08 2.66
N THR A 93 3.88 6.57 1.46
CA THR A 93 4.59 5.30 1.26
C THR A 93 5.69 5.42 0.22
N GLN A 94 6.72 4.58 0.30
CA GLN A 94 7.77 4.44 -0.72
C GLN A 94 7.40 3.35 -1.73
N ALA A 95 8.03 3.35 -2.90
CA ALA A 95 7.85 2.23 -3.83
C ALA A 95 8.44 0.97 -3.17
N ASP A 96 7.87 -0.19 -3.47
CA ASP A 96 8.51 -1.44 -3.08
C ASP A 96 9.80 -1.57 -3.89
N GLU A 97 10.95 -1.62 -3.20
CA GLU A 97 12.23 -1.93 -3.82
C GLU A 97 12.28 -3.44 -4.12
N ASP A 98 12.64 -3.79 -5.36
CA ASP A 98 12.85 -5.17 -5.84
C ASP A 98 14.20 -5.75 -5.36
#